data_AF-A0A3E1E671-F1
#
_entry.id   AF-A0A3E1E671-F1
#
_cell.length_a   1.000
_cell.length_b   1.000
_cell.length_c   1.000
_cell.angle_alpha   90.00
_cell.angle_beta   90.00
_cell.angle_gamma   90.00
#
_symmetry.space_group_name_H-M   'P 1'
#
loop_
_entity.id
_entity.type
_entity.pdbx_description
1 polymer ?
#
loop_
_entity_poly.entity_id
_entity_poly.type
_entity_poly.pdbx_seq_one_letter_code
_entity_poly.pdbx_strand_id
1 'polypeptide(L)' 'MLIDTNVNLGPWPFTPVPDRTGPELAAHLATNGIRRALVSHFGAVFLPEPMPANRKLFAAVRRSPALIPVPVINPA' A
#
# COMPACT_ATOMS: atom_id res chain seq x y z
N MET A 1 -15.22 9.86 10.62
CA MET A 1 -14.03 8.97 10.51
C MET A 1 -13.85 8.68 9.04
N LEU A 2 -12.72 9.04 8.43
CA LEU A 2 -12.47 8.77 7.01
C LEU A 2 -11.67 7.47 6.83
N ILE A 3 -12.07 6.70 5.83
CA ILE A 3 -11.36 5.52 5.34
C ILE A 3 -11.02 5.80 3.88
N ASP A 4 -9.74 5.70 3.53
CA ASP A 4 -9.30 5.79 2.13
C ASP A 4 -9.27 4.38 1.52
N THR A 5 -9.97 4.18 0.41
CA THR A 5 -10.08 2.89 -0.25
C THR A 5 -9.04 2.69 -1.36
N ASN A 6 -8.22 3.70 -1.67
CA ASN A 6 -7.26 3.64 -2.77
C ASN A 6 -5.89 4.20 -2.35
N VAL A 7 -5.16 3.42 -1.55
CA VAL A 7 -3.79 3.75 -1.16
C VAL A 7 -2.84 2.68 -1.69
N ASN A 8 -1.66 3.10 -2.13
CA ASN A 8 -0.68 2.21 -2.72
C ASN A 8 0.72 2.46 -2.13
N LEU A 9 1.47 1.37 -1.93
CA LEU A 9 2.88 1.38 -1.57
C LEU A 9 3.75 0.93 -2.76
N GLY A 10 5.03 1.25 -2.66
CA GLY A 10 6.04 0.92 -3.67
C GLY A 10 6.16 1.96 -4.77
N PRO A 11 7.07 1.74 -5.72
CA PRO A 11 7.42 2.74 -6.72
C PRO A 11 6.29 2.95 -7.74
N TRP A 12 6.01 4.20 -8.04
CA TRP A 12 5.25 4.58 -9.23
C TRP A 12 6.19 4.63 -10.44
N PRO A 13 5.86 3.97 -11.57
CA PRO A 13 6.82 3.76 -12.65
C PRO A 13 7.16 5.00 -13.48
N PHE A 14 6.34 6.06 -13.43
CA PHE A 14 6.44 7.20 -14.36
C PHE A 14 6.82 8.52 -13.69
N THR A 15 6.91 8.57 -12.36
CA THR A 15 7.17 9.81 -11.61
C THR A 15 7.74 9.47 -10.25
N PRO A 16 8.79 10.19 -9.79
CA PRO A 16 9.27 10.06 -8.43
C PRO A 16 8.19 10.49 -7.44
N VAL A 17 7.75 9.55 -6.60
CA VAL A 17 6.88 9.81 -5.46
C VAL A 17 7.62 9.40 -4.19
N PRO A 18 7.35 10.03 -3.03
CA PRO A 18 7.96 9.59 -1.78
C PRO A 18 7.68 8.10 -1.52
N ASP A 19 8.74 7.29 -1.49
CA ASP A 19 8.65 5.87 -1.15
C ASP A 19 8.57 5.74 0.38
N ARG A 20 7.34 5.82 0.89
CA ARG A 20 7.06 5.76 2.33
C ARG A 20 7.07 4.33 2.83
N THR A 21 7.62 4.13 4.02
CA THR A 21 7.35 2.94 4.83
C THR A 21 5.88 2.92 5.30
N GLY A 22 5.39 1.77 5.75
CA GLY A 22 4.05 1.65 6.33
C GLY A 22 3.76 2.65 7.46
N PRO A 23 4.65 2.82 8.46
CA PRO A 23 4.47 3.82 9.50
C PRO A 23 4.42 5.27 8.99
N GLU A 24 5.27 5.64 8.04
CA GLU A 24 5.28 6.98 7.44
C GLU A 24 3.99 7.26 6.65
N LEU A 25 3.51 6.26 5.91
CA LEU A 25 2.22 6.33 5.22
C LEU A 25 1.07 6.50 6.22
N ALA A 26 1.04 5.72 7.30
CA ALA A 26 -0.01 5.84 8.32
C ALA A 26 0.00 7.22 8.99
N ALA A 27 1.18 7.77 9.30
CA ALA A 27 1.33 9.11 9.84
C ALA A 27 0.81 10.18 8.86
N HIS A 28 1.18 10.08 7.57
CA HIS A 28 0.71 11.00 6.54
C HIS A 28 -0.82 10.96 6.33
N LEU A 29 -1.43 9.78 6.38
CA LEU A 29 -2.88 9.66 6.32
C LEU A 29 -3.56 10.30 7.55
N ALA A 30 -2.98 10.09 8.74
CA ALA A 30 -3.51 10.65 9.98
C ALA A 30 -3.50 12.18 9.99
N THR A 31 -2.47 12.83 9.43
CA THR A 31 -2.43 14.31 9.29
C THR A 31 -3.55 14.85 8.38
N ASN A 32 -4.12 14.00 7.52
CA ASN A 32 -5.23 14.33 6.62
C ASN A 32 -6.59 13.83 7.13
N GLY A 33 -6.68 13.40 8.40
CA GLY A 33 -7.92 12.93 9.01
C GLY A 33 -8.35 11.52 8.59
N ILE A 34 -7.52 10.80 7.84
CA ILE A 34 -7.75 9.41 7.42
C ILE A 34 -7.17 8.47 8.48
N ARG A 35 -8.02 7.65 9.11
CA ARG A 35 -7.59 6.76 10.20
C ARG A 35 -7.41 5.30 9.80
N ARG A 36 -7.94 4.92 8.63
CA ARG A 36 -7.82 3.57 8.06
C ARG A 36 -7.64 3.70 6.56
N ALA A 37 -6.87 2.80 5.96
CA ALA A 37 -6.74 2.75 4.52
C ALA A 37 -6.66 1.31 4.01
N LEU A 38 -7.27 1.06 2.85
CA LEU A 38 -7.02 -0.13 2.06
C LEU A 38 -5.76 0.10 1.24
N VAL A 39 -4.75 -0.76 1.43
CA VAL A 39 -3.42 -0.56 0.84
C VAL A 39 -3.06 -1.72 -0.07
N SER A 40 -2.73 -1.41 -1.32
CA SER A 40 -2.14 -2.34 -2.28
C SER A 40 -0.66 -2.01 -2.54
N HIS A 41 0.03 -2.83 -3.33
CA HIS A 41 1.41 -2.56 -3.75
C HIS A 41 1.48 -2.41 -5.27
N PHE A 42 2.05 -1.30 -5.77
CA PHE A 42 2.09 -1.01 -7.21
C PHE A 42 2.79 -2.09 -8.03
N GLY A 43 3.85 -2.68 -7.49
CA GLY A 43 4.51 -3.83 -8.12
C GLY A 43 3.59 -5.03 -8.40
N ALA A 44 2.45 -5.16 -7.73
CA ALA A 44 1.49 -6.24 -7.99
C ALA A 44 0.61 -5.96 -9.21
N VAL A 45 0.55 -4.71 -9.66
CA VAL A 45 -0.18 -4.26 -10.86
C VAL A 45 0.76 -4.17 -12.06
N PHE A 46 1.98 -3.68 -11.85
CA PHE A 46 2.92 -3.38 -12.94
C PHE A 46 3.88 -4.51 -13.31
N LEU A 47 3.98 -5.58 -12.51
CA LEU A 47 4.85 -6.72 -12.81
C LEU A 47 4.02 -7.96 -13.19
N PRO A 48 4.59 -8.88 -13.99
CA PRO A 48 3.84 -10.06 -14.48
C PRO A 48 3.33 -10.99 -13.38
N GLU A 49 4.06 -11.08 -12.26
CA GLU A 49 3.75 -12.00 -11.16
C GLU A 49 3.46 -11.19 -9.87
N PRO A 50 2.23 -11.22 -9.32
CA PRO A 50 1.83 -10.38 -8.19
C PRO A 50 2.37 -10.87 -6.84
N MET A 51 2.68 -12.16 -6.69
CA MET A 51 3.01 -12.75 -5.38
C MET A 51 4.23 -12.10 -4.69
N PRO A 52 5.36 -11.79 -5.38
CA PRO A 52 6.46 -11.05 -4.79
C PRO A 52 6.04 -9.68 -4.23
N ALA A 53 5.17 -8.96 -4.92
CA ALA A 53 4.67 -7.66 -4.48
C ALA A 53 3.68 -7.79 -3.31
N ASN A 54 2.83 -8.81 -3.31
CA ASN A 54 1.97 -9.13 -2.15
C ASN A 54 2.80 -9.42 -0.91
N ARG A 55 3.90 -10.19 -1.01
CA ARG A 55 4.81 -10.44 0.12
C ARG A 55 5.42 -9.14 0.65
N LYS A 56 5.84 -8.24 -0.25
CA LYS A 56 6.34 -6.91 0.12
C LYS A 56 5.26 -6.07 0.83
N LEU A 57 4.02 -6.10 0.35
CA LEU A 57 2.88 -5.42 0.97
C LEU A 57 2.71 -5.87 2.44
N PHE A 58 2.57 -7.17 2.68
CA PHE A 58 2.39 -7.70 4.03
C PHE A 58 3.57 -7.35 4.95
N ALA A 59 4.80 -7.43 4.45
CA ALA A 59 5.98 -7.04 5.22
C ALA A 59 5.96 -5.55 5.59
N ALA A 60 5.54 -4.68 4.65
CA ALA A 60 5.52 -3.22 4.83
C ALA A 60 4.46 -2.75 5.83
N VAL A 61 3.28 -3.41 5.87
CA VAL A 61 2.16 -2.97 6.72
C VAL A 61 2.08 -3.67 8.08
N ARG A 62 2.88 -4.71 8.34
CA ARG A 62 2.78 -5.56 9.55
C ARG A 62 2.80 -4.81 10.90
N ARG A 63 3.41 -3.61 10.95
CA ARG A 63 3.51 -2.77 12.16
C ARG A 63 2.55 -1.58 12.15
N SER A 64 1.65 -1.52 11.17
CA SER A 64 0.78 -0.37 10.90
C SER A 64 -0.67 -0.83 10.82
N PRO A 65 -1.34 -1.11 11.96
CA PRO A 65 -2.70 -1.68 11.98
C PRO A 65 -3.77 -0.79 11.33
N ALA A 66 -3.49 0.50 11.13
CA ALA A 66 -4.34 1.41 10.36
C ALA A 66 -4.38 1.07 8.85
N LEU A 67 -3.35 0.38 8.34
CA LEU A 67 -3.20 0.00 6.95
C LEU A 67 -3.68 -1.44 6.77
N ILE A 68 -4.77 -1.61 6.03
CA ILE A 68 -5.39 -2.90 5.76
C ILE A 68 -4.84 -3.41 4.42
N PRO A 69 -4.04 -4.49 4.38
CA PRO A 69 -3.48 -4.98 3.14
C PRO A 69 -4.57 -5.56 2.22
N VAL A 70 -4.51 -5.21 0.94
CA VAL A 70 -5.33 -5.77 -0.13
C VAL A 70 -4.38 -6.40 -1.16
N PRO A 71 -4.14 -7.72 -1.10
CA PRO A 71 -3.27 -8.40 -2.06
C PRO A 71 -3.98 -8.53 -3.42
N VAL A 72 -3.20 -8.50 -4.50
CA VAL A 72 -3.69 -8.74 -5.86
C VAL A 72 -3.61 -10.23 -6.16
N ILE A 73 -4.69 -10.80 -6.68
CA ILE A 73 -4.74 -12.18 -7.16
C ILE A 73 -4.81 -12.14 -8.69
N ASN A 74 -3.98 -12.96 -9.35
CA ASN A 74 -4.14 -13.25 -10.77
C ASN A 74 -5.05 -14.49 -10.90
N PRO A 75 -6.30 -14.33 -11.40
CA PRO A 75 -7.26 -15.43 -11.45
C PRO A 75 -7.14 -16.31 -12.71
N ALA A 76 -6.26 -15.94 -13.65
CA ALA A 76 -6.04 -16.65 -14.91
C ALA A 76 -5.11 -17.86 -14.75
#